data_AF-A0A7X7YMA0-F1
#
_entry.id   AF-A0A7X7YMA0-F1
#
_cell.length_a   1.000
_cell.length_b   1.000
_cell.length_c   1.000
_cell.angle_alpha   90.00
_cell.angle_beta   90.00
_cell.angle_gamma   90.00
#
_symmetry.space_group_name_H-M   'P 1'
#
loop_
_entity.id
_entity.type
_entity.pdbx_description
1 polymer ?
#
loop_
_entity_poly.entity_id
_entity_poly.type
_entity_poly.pdbx_seq_one_letter_code
_entity_poly.pdbx_strand_id
1 'polypeptide(L)'
;MTIVPLIRQVVQERFGTFFDSIENFYLKNFLILIQGLLTNSYTSISAIAADEHYSVSHTTLFRFLQSHEEFWATMKNLLFSLFRRQMVGEGTSRQRHILVIDDTQIARRGKLIPFASKHYDHCDNRFILSQVILTIGEVKNK
;
A
#
# COMPACT_ATOMS: atom_id res chain seq x y z
N MET A 1 -11.14 8.08 23.47
CA MET A 1 -10.20 8.89 22.68
C MET A 1 -10.53 8.69 21.22
N THR A 2 -10.94 9.74 20.50
CA THR A 2 -11.19 9.65 19.06
C THR A 2 -9.87 9.26 18.40
N ILE A 3 -9.89 8.16 17.63
CA ILE A 3 -8.70 7.56 16.98
C ILE A 3 -8.33 8.31 15.69
N VAL A 4 -9.30 9.03 15.11
CA VAL A 4 -9.16 9.85 13.90
C VAL A 4 -8.01 10.87 13.98
N PRO A 5 -7.80 11.63 15.08
CA PRO A 5 -6.67 12.55 15.23
C PRO A 5 -5.31 11.86 15.24
N LEU A 6 -5.19 10.67 15.86
CA LEU A 6 -3.92 9.94 15.94
C LEU A 6 -3.53 9.36 14.56
N ILE A 7 -4.51 8.82 13.83
CA ILE A 7 -4.31 8.37 12.46
C ILE A 7 -3.98 9.55 11.56
N ARG A 8 -4.69 10.68 11.72
CA ARG A 8 -4.40 11.92 10.99
C ARG A 8 -2.98 12.41 11.29
N GLN A 9 -2.49 12.28 12.52
CA GLN A 9 -1.12 12.63 12.90
C GLN A 9 -0.10 11.70 12.24
N VAL A 10 -0.24 10.37 12.36
CA VAL A 10 0.67 9.40 11.71
C VAL A 10 0.69 9.59 10.19
N VAL A 11 -0.47 9.91 9.62
CA VAL A 11 -0.62 10.14 8.19
C VAL A 11 -0.06 11.49 7.77
N GLN A 12 -0.26 12.57 8.53
CA GLN A 12 0.35 13.88 8.27
C GLN A 12 1.88 13.83 8.46
N GLU A 13 2.37 13.15 9.50
CA GLU A 13 3.81 12.99 9.76
C GLU A 13 4.51 12.19 8.65
N ARG A 14 3.84 11.19 8.06
CA ARG A 14 4.45 10.32 7.03
C ARG A 14 4.15 10.73 5.59
N PHE A 15 3.04 11.39 5.32
CA PHE A 15 2.56 11.71 3.96
C PHE A 15 2.37 13.20 3.69
N GLY A 16 2.61 14.08 4.67
CA GLY A 16 2.67 15.53 4.51
C GLY A 16 1.35 16.18 4.04
N THR A 17 1.47 17.31 3.32
CA THR A 17 0.35 18.13 2.80
C THR A 17 -0.48 17.46 1.69
N PHE A 18 -0.08 16.27 1.23
CA PHE A 18 -0.77 15.58 0.15
C PHE A 18 -2.19 15.15 0.56
N PHE A 19 -2.38 14.81 1.84
CA PHE A 19 -3.68 14.43 2.38
C PHE A 19 -4.71 15.57 2.38
N ASP A 20 -4.26 16.83 2.29
CA ASP A 20 -5.15 17.99 2.17
C ASP A 20 -5.76 18.12 0.75
N SER A 21 -5.16 17.45 -0.25
CA SER A 21 -5.65 17.40 -1.63
C SER A 21 -6.45 16.15 -1.99
N ILE A 22 -6.52 15.15 -1.10
CA ILE A 22 -7.28 13.92 -1.33
C ILE A 22 -8.74 14.17 -0.97
N GLU A 23 -9.66 13.85 -1.87
CA GLU A 23 -11.09 13.91 -1.56
C GLU A 23 -11.44 13.05 -0.33
N ASN A 24 -12.29 13.58 0.55
CA ASN A 24 -12.68 12.93 1.80
C ASN A 24 -13.15 11.48 1.63
N PHE A 25 -13.77 11.16 0.48
CA PHE A 25 -14.17 9.80 0.14
C PHE A 25 -12.98 8.84 0.05
N TYR A 26 -11.95 9.17 -0.73
CA TYR A 26 -10.75 8.35 -0.90
C TYR A 26 -9.97 8.27 0.41
N LEU A 27 -9.87 9.40 1.09
CA LEU A 27 -9.18 9.49 2.37
C LEU A 27 -9.81 8.52 3.40
N LYS A 28 -11.11 8.62 3.63
CA LYS A 28 -11.82 7.78 4.61
C LYS A 28 -11.58 6.29 4.35
N ASN A 29 -11.81 5.84 3.12
CA ASN A 29 -11.69 4.42 2.77
C ASN A 29 -10.25 3.92 2.84
N PHE A 30 -9.28 4.74 2.46
CA PHE A 30 -7.85 4.42 2.58
C PHE A 30 -7.44 4.25 4.04
N LEU A 31 -7.86 5.17 4.93
CA LEU A 31 -7.53 5.06 6.36
C LEU A 31 -8.12 3.82 7.02
N ILE A 32 -9.37 3.48 6.69
CA ILE A 32 -10.02 2.27 7.18
C ILE A 32 -9.24 1.01 6.76
N LEU A 33 -8.78 0.95 5.50
CA LEU A 33 -7.97 -0.18 5.03
C LEU A 33 -6.64 -0.29 5.76
N ILE A 34 -5.90 0.81 5.88
CA ILE A 34 -4.61 0.83 6.58
C ILE A 34 -4.79 0.42 8.04
N GLN A 35 -5.82 0.93 8.72
CA GLN A 35 -6.09 0.59 10.12
C GLN A 35 -6.48 -0.89 10.28
N GLY A 36 -7.37 -1.38 9.42
CA GLY A 36 -7.80 -2.77 9.44
C GLY A 36 -6.63 -3.75 9.21
N LEU A 37 -5.74 -3.44 8.27
CA LEU A 37 -4.60 -4.29 7.92
C LEU A 37 -3.46 -4.21 8.94
N LEU A 38 -3.08 -3.00 9.38
CA LEU A 38 -1.87 -2.81 10.18
C LEU A 38 -2.14 -2.82 11.69
N THR A 39 -3.23 -2.19 12.13
CA THR A 39 -3.53 -2.07 13.58
C THR A 39 -4.22 -3.33 14.08
N ASN A 40 -5.26 -3.78 13.38
CA ASN A 40 -6.09 -4.89 13.82
C ASN A 40 -5.65 -6.24 13.22
N SER A 41 -4.67 -6.24 12.30
CA SER A 41 -4.17 -7.44 11.63
C SER A 41 -5.26 -8.28 10.95
N TYR A 42 -6.31 -7.62 10.45
CA TYR A 42 -7.38 -8.31 9.73
C TYR A 42 -6.87 -8.86 8.41
N THR A 43 -7.28 -10.09 8.08
CA THR A 43 -6.78 -10.83 6.91
C THR A 43 -7.66 -10.70 5.67
N SER A 44 -8.80 -10.01 5.76
CA SER A 44 -9.74 -9.87 4.64
C SER A 44 -10.53 -8.55 4.68
N ILE A 45 -10.99 -8.09 3.52
CA ILE A 45 -11.88 -6.91 3.39
C ILE A 45 -13.18 -7.12 4.19
N SER A 46 -13.71 -8.34 4.20
CA SER A 46 -14.92 -8.68 4.96
C SER A 46 -14.71 -8.53 6.47
N ALA A 47 -13.55 -8.97 6.99
CA ALA A 47 -13.20 -8.77 8.39
C ALA A 47 -13.06 -7.28 8.75
N ILE A 48 -12.44 -6.49 7.87
CA ILE A 48 -12.35 -5.03 8.03
C ILE A 48 -13.76 -4.41 8.03
N ALA A 49 -14.60 -4.73 7.05
CA ALA A 49 -15.94 -4.15 6.93
C ALA A 49 -16.89 -4.57 8.06
N ALA A 50 -16.65 -5.71 8.70
CA ALA A 50 -17.43 -6.18 9.84
C ALA A 50 -17.08 -5.45 11.16
N ASP A 51 -16.00 -4.66 11.18
CA ASP A 51 -15.62 -3.89 12.37
C ASP A 51 -16.59 -2.72 12.57
N GLU A 52 -17.30 -2.76 13.69
CA GLU A 52 -18.33 -1.78 14.08
C GLU A 52 -17.77 -0.34 14.11
N HIS A 53 -16.47 -0.17 14.36
CA HIS A 53 -15.83 1.14 14.43
C HIS A 53 -15.68 1.82 13.06
N TYR A 54 -15.70 1.07 11.96
CA TYR A 54 -15.45 1.63 10.62
C TYR A 54 -16.72 2.08 9.90
N SER A 55 -17.89 1.55 10.29
CA SER A 55 -19.19 1.91 9.70
C SER A 55 -19.12 2.03 8.17
N VAL A 56 -18.52 1.03 7.52
CA VAL A 56 -18.31 0.97 6.06
C VAL A 56 -18.79 -0.37 5.52
N SER A 57 -19.45 -0.35 4.35
CA SER A 57 -19.89 -1.59 3.73
C SER A 57 -18.73 -2.32 3.05
N HIS A 58 -18.79 -3.65 3.05
CA HIS A 58 -17.87 -4.50 2.28
C HIS A 58 -17.80 -4.07 0.81
N THR A 59 -18.95 -3.79 0.19
CA THR A 59 -19.04 -3.38 -1.21
C THR A 59 -18.34 -2.05 -1.46
N THR A 60 -18.40 -1.11 -0.52
CA THR A 60 -17.71 0.19 -0.63
C THR A 60 -16.19 0.00 -0.63
N LEU A 61 -15.64 -0.76 0.32
CA LEU A 61 -14.21 -1.04 0.37
C LEU A 61 -13.73 -1.84 -0.84
N PHE A 62 -14.51 -2.83 -1.26
CA PHE A 62 -14.20 -3.65 -2.43
C PHE A 62 -14.17 -2.80 -3.71
N ARG A 63 -15.17 -1.93 -3.92
CA ARG A 63 -15.17 -1.00 -5.07
C ARG A 63 -13.97 -0.06 -4.99
N PHE A 64 -13.71 0.56 -3.83
CA PHE A 64 -12.56 1.46 -3.67
C PHE A 64 -11.22 0.81 -4.06
N LEU A 65 -11.02 -0.48 -3.75
CA LEU A 65 -9.82 -1.22 -4.14
C LEU A 65 -9.77 -1.62 -5.62
N GLN A 66 -10.92 -1.85 -6.26
CA GLN A 66 -10.99 -2.28 -7.65
C GLN A 66 -11.13 -1.14 -8.66
N SER A 67 -11.60 0.04 -8.23
CA SER A 67 -11.73 1.24 -9.05
C SER A 67 -10.72 2.31 -8.64
N HIS A 68 -10.73 3.45 -9.33
CA HIS A 68 -9.88 4.62 -9.04
C HIS A 68 -8.40 4.43 -9.38
N GLU A 69 -8.11 3.95 -10.59
CA GLU A 69 -6.74 3.72 -11.07
C GLU A 69 -5.85 4.96 -10.95
N GLU A 70 -6.36 6.16 -11.26
CA GLU A 70 -5.63 7.42 -11.13
C GLU A 70 -5.22 7.72 -9.68
N PHE A 71 -6.11 7.47 -8.72
CA PHE A 71 -5.82 7.63 -7.30
C PHE A 71 -4.69 6.68 -6.88
N TRP A 72 -4.79 5.40 -7.24
CA TRP A 72 -3.77 4.40 -6.90
C TRP A 72 -2.43 4.65 -7.57
N ALA A 73 -2.43 5.10 -8.83
CA ALA A 73 -1.21 5.50 -9.54
C ALA A 73 -0.54 6.70 -8.85
N THR A 74 -1.32 7.68 -8.43
CA THR A 74 -0.81 8.85 -7.71
C THR A 74 -0.25 8.46 -6.34
N MET A 75 -0.96 7.61 -5.59
CA MET A 75 -0.51 7.08 -4.31
C MET A 75 0.80 6.29 -4.42
N LYS A 76 0.94 5.46 -5.47
CA LYS A 76 2.17 4.74 -5.78
C LYS A 76 3.33 5.72 -5.96
N ASN A 77 3.18 6.72 -6.84
CA ASN A 77 4.22 7.71 -7.10
C ASN A 77 4.61 8.51 -5.84
N LEU A 78 3.63 8.83 -4.99
CA LEU A 78 3.87 9.50 -3.72
C LEU A 78 4.71 8.62 -2.78
N LEU A 79 4.34 7.35 -2.60
CA LEU A 79 5.10 6.42 -1.78
C LEU A 79 6.56 6.33 -2.24
N PHE A 80 6.79 6.20 -3.56
CA PHE A 80 8.14 6.25 -4.13
C PHE A 80 8.88 7.56 -3.82
N SER A 81 8.21 8.70 -3.94
CA SER A 81 8.79 10.01 -3.63
C SER A 81 9.15 10.14 -2.16
N LEU A 82 8.31 9.64 -1.25
CA LEU A 82 8.57 9.62 0.19
C LEU A 82 9.75 8.72 0.53
N PHE A 83 9.79 7.49 -0.02
CA PHE A 83 10.95 6.61 0.10
C PHE A 83 12.23 7.30 -0.39
N ARG A 84 12.17 7.93 -1.57
CA ARG A 84 13.33 8.65 -2.13
C ARG A 84 13.76 9.81 -1.24
N ARG A 85 12.83 10.61 -0.69
CA ARG A 85 13.16 11.71 0.23
C ARG A 85 13.82 11.21 1.50
N GLN A 86 13.30 10.14 2.08
CA GLN A 86 13.90 9.50 3.26
C GLN A 86 15.31 8.97 2.98
N MET A 87 15.58 8.55 1.74
CA MET A 87 16.94 8.13 1.32
C MET A 87 17.88 9.31 1.02
N VAL A 88 17.34 10.49 0.72
CA VAL A 88 18.11 11.64 0.20
C VAL A 88 18.37 12.74 1.24
N GLY A 89 17.69 12.77 2.40
CA GLY A 89 18.02 13.67 3.52
C GLY A 89 17.78 12.97 4.87
N GLU A 90 18.69 12.98 5.84
CA GLU A 90 19.42 14.13 6.41
C GLU A 90 20.84 14.33 5.86
N GLY A 91 21.10 15.52 5.31
CA GLY A 91 22.38 15.95 4.72
C GLY A 91 23.57 16.09 5.68
N THR A 92 23.71 15.18 6.65
CA THR A 92 24.79 15.15 7.64
C THR A 92 25.33 13.74 7.91
N SER A 93 24.69 12.68 7.40
CA SER A 93 25.14 11.31 7.61
C SER A 93 25.97 10.79 6.44
N ARG A 94 27.22 10.40 6.70
CA ARG A 94 28.08 9.62 5.78
C ARG A 94 27.58 8.17 5.57
N GLN A 95 26.41 7.79 6.09
CA GLN A 95 25.90 6.44 5.93
C GLN A 95 25.51 6.17 4.48
N ARG A 96 26.12 5.13 3.91
CA ARG A 96 25.71 4.59 2.62
C ARG A 96 24.38 3.85 2.83
N HIS A 97 23.32 4.41 2.28
CA HIS A 97 22.03 3.73 2.15
C HIS A 97 22.11 2.78 0.95
N ILE A 98 21.91 1.48 1.17
CA ILE A 98 21.79 0.52 0.07
C ILE A 98 20.31 0.32 -0.20
N LEU A 99 19.87 0.71 -1.38
CA LEU A 99 18.52 0.45 -1.87
C LEU A 99 18.48 -0.94 -2.49
N VAL A 100 17.59 -1.79 -1.99
CA VAL A 100 17.29 -3.10 -2.56
C VAL A 100 15.96 -2.98 -3.28
N ILE A 101 15.97 -3.19 -4.60
CA ILE A 101 14.76 -3.28 -5.40
C ILE A 101 14.74 -4.68 -5.97
N ASP A 102 13.69 -5.42 -5.68
CA ASP A 102 13.48 -6.77 -6.18
C ASP A 102 12.03 -6.92 -6.63
N ASP A 103 11.79 -7.68 -7.68
CA ASP A 103 10.44 -8.01 -8.14
C ASP A 103 10.09 -9.46 -7.77
N THR A 104 9.02 -9.62 -7.02
CA THR A 104 8.52 -10.94 -6.61
C THR A 104 7.21 -11.22 -7.32
N GLN A 105 7.09 -12.40 -7.92
CA GLN A 105 5.84 -12.87 -8.51
C GLN A 105 5.02 -13.62 -7.47
N ILE A 106 3.83 -13.10 -7.14
CA ILE A 106 2.86 -13.86 -6.34
C ILE A 106 1.96 -14.63 -7.28
N ALA A 107 2.08 -15.96 -7.27
CA ALA A 107 1.19 -16.84 -8.02
C ALA A 107 -0.26 -16.66 -7.53
N ARG A 108 -1.17 -16.53 -8.49
CA ARG A 108 -2.60 -16.30 -8.24
C ARG A 108 -3.41 -17.42 -8.91
N ARG A 109 -4.40 -17.95 -8.19
CA ARG A 109 -5.30 -19.00 -8.69
C ARG A 109 -6.73 -18.44 -8.72
N GLY A 110 -7.31 -18.28 -9.92
CA GLY A 110 -8.66 -17.75 -10.12
C GLY A 110 -8.90 -17.26 -11.55
N LYS A 111 -10.17 -17.12 -11.98
CA LYS A 111 -10.54 -16.75 -13.37
C LYS A 111 -10.39 -15.25 -13.68
N LEU A 112 -10.46 -14.37 -12.69
CA LEU A 112 -10.30 -12.93 -12.84
C LEU A 112 -9.62 -12.36 -11.59
N ILE A 113 -8.36 -11.99 -11.72
CA ILE A 113 -7.60 -11.35 -10.66
C ILE A 113 -7.01 -10.08 -11.26
N PRO A 114 -7.49 -8.89 -10.85
CA PRO A 114 -6.96 -7.61 -11.35
C PRO A 114 -5.44 -7.57 -11.20
N PHE A 115 -4.77 -7.00 -12.21
CA PHE A 115 -3.31 -6.82 -12.24
C PHE A 115 -2.49 -8.12 -12.20
N ALA A 116 -3.11 -9.28 -12.47
CA ALA A 116 -2.38 -10.53 -12.71
C ALA A 116 -2.20 -10.76 -14.21
N SER A 117 -0.98 -11.09 -14.62
CA SER A 117 -0.62 -11.41 -16.00
C SER A 117 0.02 -12.79 -16.10
N LYS A 118 0.07 -13.34 -17.31
CA LYS A 118 0.70 -14.63 -17.56
C LYS A 118 2.21 -14.43 -17.63
N HIS A 119 2.94 -15.00 -16.69
CA HIS A 119 4.40 -14.97 -16.61
C HIS A 119 4.97 -16.37 -16.79
N TYR A 120 6.16 -16.47 -17.38
CA TYR A 120 6.86 -17.74 -17.47
C TYR A 120 7.74 -17.92 -16.24
N ASP A 121 7.47 -18.97 -15.47
CA ASP A 121 8.27 -19.38 -14.34
C ASP A 121 9.42 -20.26 -14.85
N HIS A 122 10.65 -19.73 -14.78
CA HIS A 122 11.86 -20.42 -15.21
C HIS A 122 12.31 -21.50 -14.23
N CYS A 123 11.85 -21.49 -12.97
CA CYS A 123 12.17 -22.53 -11.99
C CYS A 123 11.35 -23.79 -12.26
N ASP A 124 10.05 -23.61 -12.50
CA ASP A 124 9.09 -24.70 -12.74
C ASP A 124 8.85 -25.01 -14.23
N ASN A 125 9.49 -24.27 -15.16
CA ASN A 125 9.32 -24.38 -16.61
C ASN A 125 7.86 -24.34 -17.07
N ARG A 126 7.06 -23.43 -16.53
CA ARG A 126 5.63 -23.32 -16.85
C ARG A 126 5.14 -21.89 -16.83
N PHE A 127 4.04 -21.64 -17.52
CA PHE A 127 3.34 -20.37 -17.37
C PHE A 127 2.47 -20.37 -16.12
N ILE A 128 2.61 -19.31 -15.31
CA ILE A 128 1.76 -19.04 -14.16
C ILE A 128 1.01 -17.73 -14.37
N LEU A 129 -0.20 -17.64 -13.82
CA LEU A 129 -0.86 -16.35 -13.63
C LEU A 129 -0.32 -15.77 -12.32
N SER A 130 0.41 -14.66 -12.40
CA SER A 130 1.01 -14.04 -11.21
C SER A 130 0.81 -12.54 -11.23
N GLN A 131 0.83 -11.96 -10.03
CA GLN A 131 0.90 -10.53 -9.82
C GLN A 131 2.34 -10.18 -9.47
N VAL A 132 2.95 -9.26 -10.21
CA VAL A 132 4.28 -8.76 -9.90
C VAL A 132 4.17 -7.76 -8.75
N ILE A 133 4.94 -7.98 -7.70
CA ILE A 133 5.10 -7.07 -6.57
C ILE A 133 6.53 -6.56 -6.61
N LEU A 134 6.67 -5.24 -6.61
CA LEU A 134 7.97 -4.62 -6.42
C LEU A 134 8.22 -4.46 -4.91
N THR A 135 9.25 -5.13 -4.42
CA THR A 135 9.75 -4.97 -3.06
C THR A 135 10.85 -3.93 -3.07
N ILE A 136 10.71 -2.92 -2.21
CA ILE A 136 11.71 -1.87 -2.03
C ILE A 136 12.14 -1.90 -0.57
N GLY A 137 13.41 -2.17 -0.34
CA GLY A 137 14.02 -2.23 0.97
C GLY A 137 15.22 -1.29 1.09
N GLU A 138 15.57 -0.95 2.32
CA GLU A 138 16.75 -0.19 2.67
C GLU A 138 17.62 -1.04 3.60
N VAL A 139 18.90 -1.22 3.26
CA VAL A 139 19.89 -1.76 4.20
C VAL A 139 20.67 -0.61 4.79
N LYS A 140 20.53 -0.43 6.10
CA LYS A 140 21.32 0.52 6.89
C LYS A 140 22.64 -0.14 7.27
N ASN A 141 23.72 0.24 6.58
CA ASN A 141 25.06 -0.11 7.06
C ASN A 141 25.37 0.74 8.30
N LYS A 142 25.51 0.06 9.45
CA LYS A 142 25.99 0.67 10.69
C LYS A 142 27.46 1.04 10.56
#